data_AF-A0A5M9JP22-F1
#
_entry.id   AF-A0A5M9JP22-F1
#
_cell.length_a   1.000
_cell.length_b   1.000
_cell.length_c   1.000
_cell.angle_alpha   90.00
_cell.angle_beta   90.00
_cell.angle_gamma   90.00
#
_symmetry.space_group_name_H-M   'P 1'
#
loop_
_entity.id
_entity.type
_entity.pdbx_description
1 polymer ?
#
loop_
_entity_poly.entity_id
_entity_poly.type
_entity_poly.pdbx_seq_one_letter_code
_entity_poly.pdbx_strand_id
1 'polypeptide(L)'
;MQQSEAIYQRAVGQRREIRRNFPDRGFFPAKDEATFKETPWSIWDLVTPSYGCPWEMERLGRLGEGGWWICGISKFAKGKKPCVVYSFGVGNDSSFEAEILGRTKCEIWGYDQHVPGFNFGPEVTEEMRGRAHFERNGANGATDEANRLYTIQELMKRNGHDYIDILKTDIEYSEYNALSSLNGHTLPGGAGALTSPDPTKPEFPIGQILVEMHIFEWQGITASVFLDWWESMEYRGLRALHREIDTVAPGMGVEGGGVKLCSYTLLNVQDSRNRLYHR
;
A
#
# COMPACT_ATOMS: atom_id res chain seq x y z
N MET A 1 7.43 -17.82 9.28
CA MET A 1 8.04 -17.40 7.99
C MET A 1 7.91 -18.49 6.94
N GLN A 2 8.61 -19.64 7.02
CA GLN A 2 8.47 -20.70 6.00
C GLN A 2 7.03 -21.22 5.81
N GLN A 3 6.30 -21.44 6.91
CA GLN A 3 4.89 -21.84 6.84
C GLN A 3 4.01 -20.77 6.19
N SER A 4 4.21 -19.49 6.53
CA SER A 4 3.50 -18.36 5.93
C SER A 4 3.75 -18.29 4.42
N GLU A 5 5.00 -18.48 3.99
CA GLU A 5 5.35 -18.51 2.57
C GLU A 5 4.69 -19.69 1.86
N ALA A 6 4.66 -20.88 2.47
CA ALA A 6 3.97 -22.04 1.88
C ALA A 6 2.45 -21.81 1.73
N ILE A 7 1.80 -21.13 2.69
CA ILE A 7 0.38 -20.77 2.59
C ILE A 7 0.16 -19.77 1.45
N TYR A 8 0.98 -18.72 1.41
CA TYR A 8 0.95 -17.72 0.34
C TYR A 8 1.13 -18.34 -1.04
N GLN A 9 2.14 -19.21 -1.23
CA GLN A 9 2.39 -19.86 -2.53
C GLN A 9 1.22 -20.75 -2.98
N ARG A 10 0.50 -21.40 -2.05
CA ARG A 10 -0.73 -22.13 -2.40
C ARG A 10 -1.83 -21.19 -2.90
N ALA A 11 -2.04 -20.06 -2.24
CA ALA A 11 -3.03 -19.07 -2.67
C ALA A 11 -2.68 -18.49 -4.06
N VAL A 12 -1.40 -18.18 -4.32
CA VAL A 12 -0.92 -17.76 -5.65
C VAL A 12 -1.18 -18.83 -6.71
N GLY A 13 -0.92 -20.10 -6.39
CA GLY A 13 -1.20 -21.21 -7.29
C GLY A 13 -2.67 -21.30 -7.67
N GLN A 14 -3.58 -21.20 -6.69
CA GLN A 14 -5.03 -21.17 -6.91
C GLN A 14 -5.48 -19.96 -7.73
N ARG A 15 -4.97 -18.76 -7.43
CA ARG A 15 -5.23 -17.56 -8.24
C ARG A 15 -4.84 -17.79 -9.70
N ARG A 16 -3.62 -18.28 -9.96
CA ARG A 16 -3.12 -18.50 -11.33
C ARG A 16 -3.91 -19.57 -12.08
N GLU A 17 -4.39 -20.60 -11.38
CA GLU A 17 -5.31 -21.57 -11.95
C GLU A 17 -6.64 -20.92 -12.37
N ILE A 18 -7.24 -20.10 -11.51
CA ILE A 18 -8.47 -19.36 -11.83
C ILE A 18 -8.23 -18.44 -13.04
N ARG A 19 -7.15 -17.65 -13.04
CA ARG A 19 -6.79 -16.76 -14.16
C ARG A 19 -6.67 -17.50 -15.49
N ARG A 20 -6.08 -18.71 -15.48
CA ARG A 20 -5.91 -19.54 -16.67
C ARG A 20 -7.23 -20.12 -17.18
N ASN A 21 -8.10 -20.56 -16.27
CA ASN A 21 -9.36 -21.22 -16.61
C ASN A 21 -10.47 -20.20 -16.95
N PHE A 22 -10.37 -18.98 -16.42
CA PHE A 22 -11.38 -17.93 -16.56
C PHE A 22 -10.73 -16.58 -16.94
N PRO A 23 -10.15 -16.47 -18.14
CA PRO A 23 -9.63 -15.20 -18.61
C PRO A 23 -10.76 -14.16 -18.73
N ASP A 24 -10.46 -12.92 -18.36
CA ASP A 24 -11.28 -11.73 -18.66
C ASP A 24 -12.74 -11.73 -18.15
N ARG A 25 -12.98 -12.17 -16.91
CA ARG A 25 -14.32 -12.15 -16.28
C ARG A 25 -14.67 -10.87 -15.50
N GLY A 26 -13.80 -9.86 -15.53
CA GLY A 26 -13.99 -8.61 -14.78
C GLY A 26 -13.79 -8.76 -13.27
N PHE A 27 -14.06 -7.70 -12.50
CA PHE A 27 -13.80 -7.67 -11.05
C PHE A 27 -14.80 -8.49 -10.22
N PHE A 28 -16.06 -8.53 -10.64
CA PHE A 28 -17.16 -9.19 -9.94
C PHE A 28 -17.96 -10.02 -10.96
N PRO A 29 -17.47 -11.23 -11.31
CA PRO A 29 -18.04 -12.02 -12.39
C PRO A 29 -19.40 -12.63 -12.05
N ALA A 30 -19.61 -13.01 -10.79
CA ALA A 30 -20.91 -13.46 -10.31
C ALA A 30 -21.84 -12.26 -10.09
N LYS A 31 -23.01 -12.27 -10.75
CA LYS A 31 -24.06 -11.27 -10.63
C LYS A 31 -25.38 -11.83 -10.09
N ASP A 32 -25.52 -13.15 -10.12
CA ASP A 32 -26.70 -13.90 -9.70
C ASP A 32 -26.32 -15.34 -9.29
N GLU A 33 -27.30 -16.14 -8.87
CA GLU A 33 -27.07 -17.53 -8.44
C GLU A 33 -26.52 -18.43 -9.56
N ALA A 34 -26.86 -18.14 -10.82
CA ALA A 34 -26.40 -18.94 -11.96
C ALA A 34 -24.93 -18.68 -12.25
N THR A 35 -24.54 -17.41 -12.38
CA THR A 35 -23.15 -16.98 -12.60
C THR A 35 -22.25 -17.25 -11.40
N PHE A 36 -22.81 -17.29 -10.17
CA PHE A 36 -22.07 -17.71 -8.98
C PHE A 36 -21.63 -19.18 -9.03
N LYS A 37 -22.45 -20.08 -9.61
CA LYS A 37 -22.07 -21.50 -9.77
C LYS A 37 -20.87 -21.68 -10.69
N GLU A 38 -20.67 -20.77 -11.64
CA GLU A 38 -19.53 -20.78 -12.57
C GLU A 38 -18.30 -20.06 -12.02
N THR A 39 -18.51 -18.93 -11.34
CA THR A 39 -17.46 -18.03 -10.87
C THR A 39 -17.70 -17.61 -9.42
N PRO A 40 -17.54 -18.53 -8.44
CA PRO A 40 -17.84 -18.28 -7.03
C PRO A 40 -16.73 -17.46 -6.34
N TRP A 41 -16.29 -16.38 -6.97
CA TRP A 41 -15.18 -15.54 -6.53
C TRP A 41 -15.31 -14.12 -7.12
N SER A 42 -14.69 -13.17 -6.43
CA SER A 42 -14.45 -11.80 -6.86
C SER A 42 -12.95 -11.54 -7.00
N ILE A 43 -12.59 -10.37 -7.52
CA ILE A 43 -11.19 -9.96 -7.58
C ILE A 43 -10.52 -9.96 -6.21
N TRP A 44 -11.26 -9.61 -5.14
CA TRP A 44 -10.73 -9.58 -3.79
C TRP A 44 -10.41 -10.96 -3.24
N ASP A 45 -11.12 -11.99 -3.68
CA ASP A 45 -10.82 -13.38 -3.31
C ASP A 45 -9.52 -13.84 -3.96
N LEU A 46 -9.22 -13.37 -5.17
CA LEU A 46 -7.99 -13.68 -5.89
C LEU A 46 -6.75 -13.05 -5.23
N VAL A 47 -6.90 -11.94 -4.51
CA VAL A 47 -5.81 -11.25 -3.79
C VAL A 47 -5.95 -11.34 -2.27
N THR A 48 -6.52 -12.44 -1.79
CA THR A 48 -6.72 -12.68 -0.35
C THR A 48 -5.40 -12.62 0.45
N PRO A 49 -5.38 -11.90 1.59
CA PRO A 49 -4.25 -11.95 2.52
C PRO A 49 -3.97 -13.38 2.98
N SER A 50 -2.83 -13.91 2.56
CA SER A 50 -2.44 -15.32 2.76
C SER A 50 -1.09 -15.44 3.47
N TYR A 51 -0.63 -14.34 4.09
CA TYR A 51 0.63 -14.29 4.82
C TYR A 51 0.41 -13.70 6.21
N GLY A 52 0.90 -14.38 7.26
CA GLY A 52 0.77 -13.89 8.64
C GLY A 52 1.83 -12.85 9.00
N CYS A 53 1.43 -11.74 9.62
CA CYS A 53 2.36 -10.77 10.23
C CYS A 53 3.27 -11.51 11.23
N PRO A 54 4.60 -11.33 11.16
CA PRO A 54 5.54 -11.95 12.11
C PRO A 54 5.50 -11.32 13.52
N TRP A 55 4.73 -10.25 13.69
CA TRP A 55 4.56 -9.46 14.91
C TRP A 55 3.07 -9.26 15.20
N GLU A 56 2.73 -8.25 16.00
CA GLU A 56 1.35 -7.81 16.21
C GLU A 56 0.80 -7.06 14.99
N MET A 57 -0.47 -7.32 14.65
CA MET A 57 -1.27 -6.45 13.80
C MET A 57 -2.03 -5.48 14.70
N GLU A 58 -2.01 -4.20 14.37
CA GLU A 58 -2.72 -3.16 15.12
C GLU A 58 -3.33 -2.14 14.16
N ARG A 59 -4.53 -1.62 14.47
CA ARG A 59 -5.17 -0.55 13.70
C ARG A 59 -4.88 0.78 14.41
N LEU A 60 -4.10 1.64 13.77
CA LEU A 60 -3.73 2.96 14.31
C LEU A 60 -4.60 4.06 13.73
N GLY A 61 -4.76 5.15 14.46
CA GLY A 61 -5.64 6.26 14.11
C GLY A 61 -7.07 6.05 14.59
N ARG A 62 -7.96 6.95 14.20
CA ARG A 62 -9.34 6.96 14.69
C ARG A 62 -10.15 5.75 14.21
N LEU A 63 -11.24 5.48 14.93
CA LEU A 63 -12.25 4.52 14.50
C LEU A 63 -12.98 5.04 13.25
N GLY A 64 -13.27 4.11 12.33
CA GLY A 64 -13.83 4.42 11.01
C GLY A 64 -12.76 4.88 10.02
N GLU A 65 -13.15 5.76 9.09
CA GLU A 65 -12.26 6.35 8.09
C GLU A 65 -10.98 6.95 8.71
N GLY A 66 -9.86 6.88 7.99
CA GLY A 66 -8.57 7.45 8.41
C GLY A 66 -7.70 6.58 9.32
N GLY A 67 -8.22 5.47 9.88
CA GLY A 67 -7.40 4.51 10.62
C GLY A 67 -6.84 3.38 9.73
N TRP A 68 -5.66 2.86 10.06
CA TRP A 68 -4.92 1.91 9.21
C TRP A 68 -4.32 0.74 9.97
N TRP A 69 -4.45 -0.46 9.41
CA TRP A 69 -3.80 -1.66 9.93
C TRP A 69 -2.31 -1.68 9.60
N ILE A 70 -1.47 -1.86 10.61
CA ILE A 70 -0.01 -1.95 10.49
C ILE A 70 0.51 -3.22 11.15
N CYS A 71 1.59 -3.78 10.62
CA CYS A 71 2.32 -4.87 11.24
C CYS A 71 3.51 -4.34 12.06
N GLY A 72 3.61 -4.74 13.32
CA GLY A 72 4.82 -4.62 14.14
C GLY A 72 5.19 -3.21 14.63
N ILE A 73 4.21 -2.37 14.98
CA ILE A 73 4.47 -1.01 15.50
C ILE A 73 5.43 -1.02 16.71
N SER A 74 5.39 -2.05 17.55
CA SER A 74 6.29 -2.21 18.70
C SER A 74 7.77 -2.31 18.30
N LYS A 75 8.08 -2.72 17.06
CA LYS A 75 9.44 -2.77 16.53
C LYS A 75 9.97 -1.39 16.18
N PHE A 76 9.14 -0.53 15.62
CA PHE A 76 9.50 0.86 15.38
C PHE A 76 9.65 1.63 16.70
N ALA A 77 8.77 1.37 17.68
CA ALA A 77 8.86 1.97 19.01
C ALA A 77 10.18 1.63 19.74
N LYS A 78 10.64 0.39 19.64
CA LYS A 78 11.91 -0.09 20.23
C LYS A 78 13.14 0.22 19.37
N GLY A 79 12.95 0.78 18.18
CA GLY A 79 14.01 1.08 17.22
C GLY A 79 15.03 2.09 17.78
N LYS A 80 16.32 1.83 17.55
CA LYS A 80 17.39 2.77 17.93
C LYS A 80 17.49 3.95 16.96
N LYS A 81 17.27 3.70 15.67
CA LYS A 81 17.30 4.71 14.61
C LYS A 81 15.88 5.17 14.26
N PRO A 82 15.68 6.47 13.95
CA PRO A 82 14.44 6.94 13.34
C PRO A 82 14.03 6.07 12.16
N CYS A 83 12.73 5.90 11.98
CA CYS A 83 12.18 5.25 10.79
C CYS A 83 11.57 6.30 9.86
N VAL A 84 11.50 6.00 8.57
CA VAL A 84 10.99 6.92 7.55
C VAL A 84 9.59 6.51 7.13
N VAL A 85 8.61 7.39 7.32
CA VAL A 85 7.22 7.14 6.94
C VAL A 85 6.78 8.14 5.89
N TYR A 86 6.26 7.65 4.78
CA TYR A 86 5.61 8.49 3.77
C TYR A 86 4.11 8.25 3.86
N SER A 87 3.34 9.32 3.99
CA SER A 87 1.87 9.26 4.05
C SER A 87 1.27 10.15 2.98
N PHE A 88 0.64 9.54 1.99
CA PHE A 88 -0.05 10.24 0.92
C PHE A 88 -1.56 10.21 1.12
N GLY A 89 -2.21 11.32 0.80
CA GLY A 89 -3.62 11.61 1.09
C GLY A 89 -3.90 11.57 2.57
N VAL A 90 -3.22 12.45 3.31
CA VAL A 90 -3.51 12.64 4.74
C VAL A 90 -4.93 13.19 4.91
N GLY A 91 -5.45 13.94 3.94
CA GLY A 91 -6.78 14.54 4.03
C GLY A 91 -6.85 15.51 5.21
N ASN A 92 -7.98 15.50 5.91
CA ASN A 92 -8.21 16.32 7.11
C ASN A 92 -8.09 15.50 8.41
N ASP A 93 -7.56 14.28 8.35
CA ASP A 93 -7.35 13.41 9.51
C ASP A 93 -5.89 12.99 9.59
N SER A 94 -5.21 13.37 10.68
CA SER A 94 -3.83 12.95 10.91
C SER A 94 -3.68 12.06 12.14
N SER A 95 -4.75 11.35 12.50
CA SER A 95 -4.78 10.52 13.70
C SER A 95 -3.82 9.34 13.59
N PHE A 96 -3.70 8.74 12.38
CA PHE A 96 -2.74 7.69 12.08
C PHE A 96 -1.29 8.19 12.25
N GLU A 97 -0.95 9.32 11.63
CA GLU A 97 0.38 9.93 11.70
C GLU A 97 0.73 10.33 13.13
N ALA A 98 -0.21 10.96 13.85
CA ALA A 98 -0.04 11.37 15.24
C ALA A 98 0.23 10.16 16.15
N GLU A 99 -0.45 9.03 15.93
CA GLU A 99 -0.23 7.83 16.72
C GLU A 99 1.15 7.21 16.47
N ILE A 100 1.62 7.17 15.22
CA ILE A 100 3.00 6.76 14.92
C ILE A 100 4.01 7.72 15.57
N LEU A 101 3.80 9.03 15.45
CA LEU A 101 4.68 10.04 16.03
C LEU A 101 4.75 9.93 17.56
N GLY A 102 3.62 9.67 18.22
CA GLY A 102 3.53 9.55 19.68
C GLY A 102 4.17 8.28 20.25
N ARG A 103 4.25 7.21 19.45
CA ARG A 103 4.72 5.88 19.91
C ARG A 103 6.13 5.54 19.46
N THR A 104 6.67 6.27 18.50
CA THR A 104 7.93 5.89 17.83
C THR A 104 8.87 7.07 17.66
N LYS A 105 10.10 6.78 17.24
CA LYS A 105 11.09 7.79 16.83
C LYS A 105 11.01 8.11 15.33
N CYS A 106 9.95 7.68 14.66
CA CYS A 106 9.83 7.88 13.22
C CYS A 106 9.64 9.34 12.86
N GLU A 107 10.07 9.66 11.66
CA GLU A 107 9.77 10.92 10.97
C GLU A 107 8.75 10.62 9.87
N ILE A 108 7.83 11.56 9.66
CA ILE A 108 6.72 11.41 8.73
C ILE A 108 6.79 12.53 7.70
N TRP A 109 6.71 12.14 6.43
CA TRP A 109 6.52 13.03 5.29
C TRP A 109 5.12 12.84 4.75
N GLY A 110 4.26 13.81 5.06
CA GLY A 110 2.86 13.85 4.68
C GLY A 110 2.63 14.67 3.42
N TYR A 111 1.77 14.15 2.55
CA TYR A 111 1.55 14.70 1.21
C TYR A 111 0.06 14.70 0.86
N ASP A 112 -0.50 15.88 0.58
CA ASP A 112 -1.85 16.00 0.03
C ASP A 112 -2.04 17.32 -0.73
N GLN A 113 -2.34 17.22 -2.03
CA GLN A 113 -2.49 18.37 -2.92
C GLN A 113 -3.79 19.19 -2.68
N HIS A 114 -4.84 18.58 -2.13
CA HIS A 114 -6.20 19.13 -2.11
C HIS A 114 -6.61 19.81 -0.79
N VAL A 115 -5.71 19.89 0.20
CA VAL A 115 -6.00 20.45 1.53
C VAL A 115 -5.32 21.81 1.75
N PRO A 116 -5.94 22.93 1.35
CA PRO A 116 -5.34 24.26 1.52
C PRO A 116 -5.28 24.65 3.00
N GLY A 117 -4.10 25.09 3.46
CA GLY A 117 -3.90 25.53 4.85
C GLY A 117 -3.83 24.41 5.89
N PHE A 118 -3.98 23.16 5.47
CA PHE A 118 -3.80 22.01 6.33
C PHE A 118 -2.31 21.71 6.54
N ASN A 119 -1.94 21.38 7.77
CA ASN A 119 -0.63 20.90 8.15
C ASN A 119 -0.81 19.89 9.29
N PHE A 120 -1.17 18.66 8.93
CA PHE A 120 -1.46 17.55 9.85
C PHE A 120 -2.54 17.80 10.92
N GLY A 121 -3.40 18.81 10.75
CA GLY A 121 -4.50 19.07 11.67
C GLY A 121 -4.08 19.30 13.14
N PRO A 122 -5.06 19.27 14.07
CA PRO A 122 -4.81 19.35 15.51
C PRO A 122 -4.27 18.06 16.13
N GLU A 123 -4.36 16.91 15.44
CA GLU A 123 -3.89 15.61 15.94
C GLU A 123 -2.36 15.60 16.12
N VAL A 124 -1.62 16.27 15.24
CA VAL A 124 -0.17 16.47 15.37
C VAL A 124 0.12 17.68 16.27
N THR A 125 0.44 17.36 17.52
CA THR A 125 0.81 18.32 18.57
C THR A 125 2.15 19.02 18.31
N GLU A 126 2.42 20.12 19.02
CA GLU A 126 3.66 20.90 18.86
C GLU A 126 4.93 20.07 19.10
N GLU A 127 4.92 19.16 20.06
CA GLU A 127 6.06 18.28 20.37
C GLU A 127 6.39 17.30 19.23
N MET A 128 5.42 17.02 18.37
CA MET A 128 5.58 16.13 17.22
C MET A 128 6.10 16.86 15.98
N ARG A 129 5.96 18.20 15.90
CA ARG A 129 6.26 19.00 14.70
C ARG A 129 7.70 18.85 14.20
N GLY A 130 8.65 18.63 15.10
CA GLY A 130 10.06 18.40 14.73
C GLY A 130 10.31 17.13 13.90
N ARG A 131 9.32 16.24 13.79
CA ARG A 131 9.38 14.98 13.02
C ARG A 131 8.24 14.82 12.02
N ALA A 132 7.40 15.86 11.85
CA ALA A 132 6.23 15.83 10.98
C ALA A 132 6.38 16.90 9.90
N HIS A 133 6.64 16.45 8.67
CA HIS A 133 6.93 17.29 7.52
C HIS A 133 5.75 17.21 6.55
N PHE A 134 5.08 18.33 6.26
CA PHE A 134 3.91 18.34 5.38
C PHE A 134 4.15 19.17 4.12
N GLU A 135 3.82 18.61 2.96
CA GLU A 135 3.81 19.33 1.71
C GLU A 135 2.49 19.13 0.97
N ARG A 136 2.01 20.19 0.31
CA ARG A 136 0.80 20.11 -0.51
C ARG A 136 1.06 19.50 -1.89
N ASN A 137 1.63 18.31 -1.94
CA ASN A 137 2.02 17.64 -3.18
C ASN A 137 1.25 16.31 -3.31
N GLY A 138 0.95 15.89 -4.53
CA GLY A 138 0.37 14.58 -4.82
C GLY A 138 1.40 13.59 -5.35
N ALA A 139 1.10 12.30 -5.23
CA ALA A 139 1.89 11.24 -5.85
C ALA A 139 1.28 10.79 -7.18
N ASN A 140 2.10 10.55 -8.19
CA ASN A 140 1.67 10.01 -9.48
C ASN A 140 2.80 9.22 -10.17
N GLY A 141 2.50 8.60 -11.31
CA GLY A 141 3.44 7.82 -12.10
C GLY A 141 4.54 8.65 -12.79
N ALA A 142 4.31 9.96 -12.98
CA ALA A 142 5.27 10.90 -13.54
C ALA A 142 5.26 12.21 -12.75
N THR A 143 6.39 12.91 -12.72
CA THR A 143 6.50 14.23 -12.10
C THR A 143 5.94 15.29 -13.04
N ASP A 144 5.00 16.07 -12.54
CA ASP A 144 4.43 17.26 -13.15
C ASP A 144 4.37 18.38 -12.09
N GLU A 145 5.43 19.19 -12.08
CA GLU A 145 5.61 20.23 -11.07
C GLU A 145 4.54 21.31 -11.15
N ALA A 146 4.01 21.59 -12.36
CA ALA A 146 2.98 22.60 -12.57
C ALA A 146 1.68 22.23 -11.84
N ASN A 147 1.37 20.93 -11.79
CA ASN A 147 0.22 20.39 -11.07
C ASN A 147 0.57 19.86 -9.68
N ARG A 148 1.82 20.06 -9.21
CA ARG A 148 2.30 19.60 -7.89
C ARG A 148 2.19 18.08 -7.71
N LEU A 149 2.34 17.33 -8.80
CA LEU A 149 2.34 15.87 -8.82
C LEU A 149 3.78 15.37 -8.95
N TYR A 150 4.15 14.40 -8.14
CA TYR A 150 5.52 13.88 -8.10
C TYR A 150 5.53 12.37 -8.07
N THR A 151 6.58 11.78 -8.63
CA THR A 151 6.86 10.37 -8.37
C THR A 151 7.39 10.17 -6.95
N ILE A 152 7.17 8.99 -6.37
CA ILE A 152 7.66 8.67 -5.02
C ILE A 152 9.19 8.79 -4.97
N GLN A 153 9.91 8.30 -5.99
CA GLN A 153 11.36 8.38 -6.07
C GLN A 153 11.90 9.82 -6.13
N GLU A 154 11.16 10.75 -6.73
CA GLU A 154 11.55 12.16 -6.74
C GLU A 154 11.40 12.79 -5.35
N LEU A 155 10.31 12.47 -4.64
CA LEU A 155 10.12 12.92 -3.25
C LEU A 155 11.14 12.29 -2.29
N MET A 156 11.48 11.00 -2.49
CA MET A 156 12.57 10.34 -1.77
C MET A 156 13.89 11.09 -1.98
N LYS A 157 14.24 11.39 -3.24
CA LYS A 157 15.46 12.13 -3.59
C LYS A 157 15.50 13.53 -2.97
N ARG A 158 14.41 14.29 -3.00
CA ARG A 158 14.31 15.64 -2.40
C ARG A 158 14.59 15.63 -0.91
N ASN A 159 14.11 14.61 -0.21
CA ASN A 159 14.30 14.47 1.22
C ASN A 159 15.59 13.74 1.60
N GLY A 160 16.40 13.31 0.62
CA GLY A 160 17.63 12.55 0.86
C GLY A 160 17.40 11.13 1.37
N HIS A 161 16.22 10.55 1.11
CA HIS A 161 15.91 9.17 1.48
C HIS A 161 16.18 8.21 0.33
N ASP A 162 16.69 7.04 0.67
CA ASP A 162 16.85 5.90 -0.23
C ASP A 162 15.95 4.72 0.17
N TYR A 163 15.14 4.88 1.22
CA TYR A 163 14.30 3.84 1.79
C TYR A 163 13.13 4.39 2.59
N ILE A 164 12.00 3.69 2.54
CA ILE A 164 10.79 4.01 3.29
C ILE A 164 10.46 2.83 4.19
N ASP A 165 10.39 3.03 5.50
CA ASP A 165 10.01 1.96 6.43
C ASP A 165 8.50 1.65 6.34
N ILE A 166 7.66 2.68 6.21
CA ILE A 166 6.20 2.57 6.08
C ILE A 166 5.72 3.53 5.00
N LEU A 167 5.05 3.02 3.97
CA LEU A 167 4.41 3.84 2.94
C LEU A 167 2.90 3.69 3.03
N LYS A 168 2.17 4.77 3.32
CA LYS A 168 0.71 4.84 3.22
C LYS A 168 0.32 5.56 1.92
N THR A 169 -0.52 4.94 1.10
CA THR A 169 -1.03 5.49 -0.17
C THR A 169 -2.55 5.37 -0.24
N ASP A 170 -3.19 6.51 -0.11
CA ASP A 170 -4.61 6.75 -0.34
C ASP A 170 -4.64 8.05 -1.15
N ILE A 171 -4.65 7.94 -2.48
CA ILE A 171 -4.37 9.10 -3.36
C ILE A 171 -5.34 9.19 -4.51
N GLU A 172 -6.54 8.63 -4.31
CA GLU A 172 -7.65 8.69 -5.24
C GLU A 172 -7.20 8.32 -6.65
N TYR A 173 -7.14 7.01 -6.93
CA TYR A 173 -6.92 6.42 -8.26
C TYR A 173 -5.48 6.39 -8.75
N SER A 174 -4.57 7.12 -8.08
CA SER A 174 -3.17 7.24 -8.49
C SER A 174 -2.26 6.15 -7.88
N GLU A 175 -2.78 5.28 -7.00
CA GLU A 175 -2.00 4.29 -6.25
C GLU A 175 -1.21 3.37 -7.19
N TYR A 176 -1.88 2.82 -8.20
CA TYR A 176 -1.27 1.93 -9.16
C TYR A 176 -0.17 2.62 -9.97
N ASN A 177 -0.39 3.85 -10.40
CA ASN A 177 0.57 4.61 -11.20
C ASN A 177 1.80 5.01 -10.38
N ALA A 178 1.60 5.52 -9.17
CA ALA A 178 2.68 5.92 -8.28
C ALA A 178 3.56 4.71 -7.88
N LEU A 179 2.93 3.60 -7.48
CA LEU A 179 3.66 2.38 -7.11
C LEU A 179 4.31 1.70 -8.32
N SER A 180 3.68 1.71 -9.50
CA SER A 180 4.27 1.18 -10.73
C SER A 180 5.50 1.97 -11.16
N SER A 181 5.46 3.30 -11.01
CA SER A 181 6.61 4.17 -11.33
C SER A 181 7.81 3.87 -10.44
N LEU A 182 7.60 3.74 -9.13
CA LEU A 182 8.66 3.36 -8.21
C LEU A 182 9.16 1.93 -8.48
N ASN A 183 8.26 1.00 -8.76
CA ASN A 183 8.59 -0.37 -9.12
C ASN A 183 9.53 -0.39 -10.34
N GLY A 184 9.12 0.24 -11.45
CA GLY A 184 9.93 0.35 -12.67
C GLY A 184 11.26 1.06 -12.46
N HIS A 185 11.28 2.14 -11.68
CA HIS A 185 12.51 2.88 -11.37
C HIS A 185 13.56 2.03 -10.63
N THR A 186 13.11 1.12 -9.76
CA THR A 186 13.96 0.33 -8.86
C THR A 186 14.16 -1.12 -9.29
N LEU A 187 13.51 -1.56 -10.37
CA LEU A 187 13.74 -2.87 -10.97
C LEU A 187 15.15 -2.96 -11.58
N PRO A 188 15.74 -4.17 -11.74
CA PRO A 188 17.01 -4.35 -12.42
C PRO A 188 17.04 -3.67 -13.80
N GLY A 189 18.05 -2.82 -14.03
CA GLY A 189 18.18 -2.00 -15.24
C GLY A 189 17.52 -0.61 -15.14
N GLY A 190 16.73 -0.35 -14.10
CA GLY A 190 16.19 0.97 -13.79
C GLY A 190 17.23 1.91 -13.17
N ALA A 191 16.97 3.22 -13.24
CA ALA A 191 17.90 4.25 -12.75
C ALA A 191 18.11 4.23 -11.22
N GLY A 192 17.15 3.72 -10.46
CA GLY A 192 17.23 3.54 -9.00
C GLY A 192 17.34 2.07 -8.59
N ALA A 193 17.80 1.20 -9.48
CA ALA A 193 17.97 -0.22 -9.19
C ALA A 193 18.91 -0.43 -7.99
N LEU A 194 18.46 -1.23 -7.04
CA LEU A 194 19.25 -1.63 -5.88
C LEU A 194 19.98 -2.94 -6.18
N THR A 195 21.17 -3.09 -5.59
CA THR A 195 21.91 -4.35 -5.65
C THR A 195 21.23 -5.37 -4.73
N SER A 196 20.67 -6.43 -5.30
CA SER A 196 20.21 -7.57 -4.51
C SER A 196 21.33 -8.60 -4.32
N PRO A 197 21.49 -9.18 -3.11
CA PRO A 197 22.34 -10.35 -2.90
C PRO A 197 21.88 -11.58 -3.71
N ASP A 198 20.59 -11.65 -4.07
CA ASP A 198 20.00 -12.70 -4.89
C ASP A 198 19.39 -12.06 -6.15
N PRO A 199 19.99 -12.24 -7.34
CA PRO A 199 19.50 -11.59 -8.56
C PRO A 199 18.10 -12.03 -8.98
N THR A 200 17.58 -13.11 -8.39
CA THR A 200 16.21 -13.58 -8.59
C THR A 200 15.18 -12.93 -7.65
N LYS A 201 15.65 -12.09 -6.71
CA LYS A 201 14.86 -11.38 -5.70
C LYS A 201 15.24 -9.91 -5.66
N PRO A 202 14.79 -9.09 -6.63
CA PRO A 202 15.16 -7.68 -6.69
C PRO A 202 14.60 -6.90 -5.50
N GLU A 203 15.52 -6.32 -4.72
CA GLU A 203 15.26 -5.45 -3.57
C GLU A 203 14.31 -4.31 -3.93
N PHE A 204 13.36 -3.98 -3.06
CA PHE A 204 12.42 -2.89 -3.24
C PHE A 204 12.45 -2.01 -1.99
N PRO A 205 12.76 -0.70 -2.09
CA PRO A 205 13.14 0.15 -0.96
C PRO A 205 11.97 0.55 -0.04
N ILE A 206 11.07 -0.38 0.24
CA ILE A 206 9.92 -0.20 1.12
C ILE A 206 9.78 -1.40 2.05
N GLY A 207 9.70 -1.13 3.36
CA GLY A 207 9.50 -2.16 4.39
C GLY A 207 8.07 -2.69 4.46
N GLN A 208 7.08 -1.80 4.52
CA GLN A 208 5.65 -2.14 4.40
C GLN A 208 4.86 -1.05 3.67
N ILE A 209 3.80 -1.48 2.97
CA ILE A 209 2.88 -0.61 2.23
C ILE A 209 1.48 -0.77 2.80
N LEU A 210 0.84 0.35 3.09
CA LEU A 210 -0.56 0.49 3.44
C LEU A 210 -1.22 1.17 2.25
N VAL A 211 -2.06 0.47 1.50
CA VAL A 211 -2.60 0.98 0.24
C VAL A 211 -4.10 0.77 0.17
N GLU A 212 -4.83 1.83 -0.14
CA GLU A 212 -6.24 1.73 -0.53
C GLU A 212 -6.36 1.46 -2.02
N MET A 213 -7.01 0.36 -2.37
CA MET A 213 -7.15 -0.08 -3.75
C MET A 213 -8.51 0.31 -4.32
N HIS A 214 -8.46 1.15 -5.34
CA HIS A 214 -9.62 1.59 -6.12
C HIS A 214 -9.80 0.71 -7.37
N ILE A 215 -10.98 0.13 -7.60
CA ILE A 215 -11.24 -0.71 -8.80
C ILE A 215 -12.52 -0.30 -9.55
N PHE A 216 -12.73 1.00 -9.66
CA PHE A 216 -13.92 1.52 -10.33
C PHE A 216 -13.87 1.29 -11.84
N GLU A 217 -15.03 0.98 -12.42
CA GLU A 217 -15.11 0.62 -13.85
C GLU A 217 -14.78 1.82 -14.75
N TRP A 218 -15.15 3.03 -14.33
CA TRP A 218 -14.87 4.26 -15.07
C TRP A 218 -13.37 4.61 -15.16
N GLN A 219 -12.52 4.03 -14.32
CA GLN A 219 -11.07 4.21 -14.41
C GLN A 219 -10.46 3.44 -15.60
N GLY A 220 -11.21 2.51 -16.22
CA GLY A 220 -10.73 1.69 -17.32
C GLY A 220 -9.68 0.63 -16.93
N ILE A 221 -9.42 0.45 -15.63
CA ILE A 221 -8.59 -0.67 -15.15
C ILE A 221 -9.38 -1.98 -15.27
N THR A 222 -8.77 -3.00 -15.86
CA THR A 222 -9.37 -4.33 -15.95
C THR A 222 -8.89 -5.22 -14.81
N ALA A 223 -9.64 -6.28 -14.51
CA ALA A 223 -9.20 -7.30 -13.54
C ALA A 223 -7.84 -7.91 -13.92
N SER A 224 -7.57 -8.10 -15.21
CA SER A 224 -6.28 -8.64 -15.67
C SER A 224 -5.13 -7.66 -15.37
N VAL A 225 -5.31 -6.38 -15.69
CA VAL A 225 -4.31 -5.33 -15.41
C VAL A 225 -4.06 -5.18 -13.91
N PHE A 226 -5.11 -5.23 -13.09
CA PHE A 226 -4.98 -5.21 -11.63
C PHE A 226 -4.17 -6.41 -11.11
N LEU A 227 -4.45 -7.62 -11.62
CA LEU A 227 -3.74 -8.83 -11.19
C LEU A 227 -2.28 -8.85 -11.66
N ASP A 228 -1.97 -8.30 -12.84
CA ASP A 228 -0.60 -8.12 -13.30
C ASP A 228 0.16 -7.12 -12.42
N TRP A 229 -0.48 -6.01 -12.07
CA TRP A 229 0.07 -5.06 -11.11
C TRP A 229 0.34 -5.73 -9.75
N TRP A 230 -0.64 -6.47 -9.22
CA TRP A 230 -0.53 -7.18 -7.95
C TRP A 230 0.62 -8.20 -7.97
N GLU A 231 0.72 -9.03 -9.02
CA GLU A 231 1.81 -10.00 -9.16
C GLU A 231 3.17 -9.32 -9.33
N SER A 232 3.22 -8.12 -9.92
CA SER A 232 4.46 -7.33 -10.00
C SER A 232 4.92 -6.85 -8.62
N MET A 233 4.01 -6.52 -7.70
CA MET A 233 4.33 -6.17 -6.32
C MET A 233 4.81 -7.41 -5.54
N GLU A 234 4.13 -8.54 -5.71
CA GLU A 234 4.52 -9.82 -5.09
C GLU A 234 5.91 -10.30 -5.54
N TYR A 235 6.26 -10.04 -6.80
CA TYR A 235 7.59 -10.31 -7.35
C TYR A 235 8.69 -9.52 -6.62
N ARG A 236 8.37 -8.33 -6.09
CA ARG A 236 9.25 -7.50 -5.25
C ARG A 236 9.28 -7.92 -3.79
N GLY A 237 8.66 -9.05 -3.44
CA GLY A 237 8.63 -9.57 -2.07
C GLY A 237 7.46 -9.07 -1.22
N LEU A 238 6.52 -8.31 -1.78
CA LEU A 238 5.36 -7.86 -1.03
C LEU A 238 4.39 -9.03 -0.78
N ARG A 239 3.86 -9.13 0.44
CA ARG A 239 2.89 -10.15 0.86
C ARG A 239 1.74 -9.47 1.60
N ALA A 240 0.50 -9.76 1.19
CA ALA A 240 -0.67 -9.24 1.87
C ALA A 240 -0.87 -9.90 3.24
N LEU A 241 -0.90 -9.05 4.27
CA LEU A 241 -1.08 -9.45 5.68
C LEU A 241 -2.51 -9.26 6.16
N HIS A 242 -3.15 -8.19 5.70
CA HIS A 242 -4.48 -7.80 6.12
C HIS A 242 -5.19 -7.08 4.98
N ARG A 243 -6.52 -7.21 4.96
CA ARG A 243 -7.44 -6.49 4.09
C ARG A 243 -8.58 -5.97 4.94
N GLU A 244 -8.74 -4.66 4.95
CA GLU A 244 -9.93 -4.01 5.46
C GLU A 244 -10.85 -3.70 4.28
N ILE A 245 -12.11 -4.15 4.38
CA ILE A 245 -13.13 -3.77 3.41
C ILE A 245 -13.56 -2.36 3.75
N ASP A 246 -13.40 -1.44 2.80
CA ASP A 246 -13.98 -0.13 2.94
C ASP A 246 -15.51 -0.23 2.67
N THR A 247 -16.26 0.19 3.68
CA THR A 247 -17.73 0.13 3.70
C THR A 247 -18.38 1.41 3.20
N VAL A 248 -17.61 2.48 2.92
CA VAL A 248 -18.09 3.76 2.43
C VAL A 248 -18.72 3.60 1.05
N ALA A 249 -18.02 3.02 0.07
CA ALA A 249 -18.55 2.82 -1.28
C ALA A 249 -19.85 1.97 -1.29
N PRO A 250 -19.91 0.80 -0.62
CA PRO A 250 -21.16 0.06 -0.44
C PRO A 250 -22.25 0.86 0.28
N GLY A 251 -21.92 1.52 1.38
CA GLY A 251 -22.87 2.28 2.20
C GLY A 251 -23.48 3.49 1.49
N MET A 252 -22.72 4.10 0.58
CA MET A 252 -23.16 5.20 -0.29
C MET A 252 -23.83 4.73 -1.58
N GLY A 253 -23.85 3.42 -1.87
CA GLY A 253 -24.44 2.87 -3.09
C GLY A 253 -23.65 3.16 -4.37
N VAL A 254 -22.36 3.48 -4.25
CA VAL A 254 -21.50 3.80 -5.42
C VAL A 254 -21.40 2.56 -6.32
N GLU A 255 -21.59 2.77 -7.64
CA GLU A 255 -21.64 1.70 -8.64
C GLU A 255 -22.52 0.49 -8.22
N GLY A 256 -23.69 0.77 -7.63
CA GLY A 256 -24.64 -0.26 -7.22
C GLY A 256 -24.30 -0.93 -5.88
N GLY A 257 -23.45 -0.31 -5.05
CA GLY A 257 -23.11 -0.77 -3.71
C GLY A 257 -22.08 -1.89 -3.68
N GLY A 258 -21.30 -2.05 -4.75
CA GLY A 258 -20.20 -3.01 -4.81
C GLY A 258 -19.05 -2.64 -3.88
N VAL A 259 -18.29 -3.64 -3.44
CA VAL A 259 -17.05 -3.42 -2.68
C VAL A 259 -15.97 -2.95 -3.63
N LYS A 260 -15.94 -1.65 -3.96
CA LYS A 260 -15.00 -1.08 -4.96
C LYS A 260 -13.69 -0.59 -4.36
N LEU A 261 -13.62 -0.60 -3.02
CA LEU A 261 -12.53 -0.08 -2.21
C LEU A 261 -12.12 -1.15 -1.19
N CYS A 262 -10.82 -1.39 -1.07
CA CYS A 262 -10.23 -2.26 -0.05
C CYS A 262 -8.86 -1.74 0.32
N SER A 263 -8.59 -1.65 1.61
CA SER A 263 -7.29 -1.24 2.13
C SER A 263 -6.46 -2.45 2.52
N TYR A 264 -5.22 -2.50 2.05
CA TYR A 264 -4.29 -3.61 2.26
C TYR A 264 -3.06 -3.19 3.05
N THR A 265 -2.65 -4.05 3.96
CA THR A 265 -1.31 -4.04 4.57
C THR A 265 -0.45 -5.06 3.84
N LEU A 266 0.58 -4.60 3.14
CA LEU A 266 1.57 -5.41 2.44
C LEU A 266 2.91 -5.34 3.16
N LEU A 267 3.54 -6.47 3.45
CA LEU A 267 4.87 -6.54 4.05
C LEU A 267 5.90 -7.02 3.03
N ASN A 268 7.04 -6.35 2.96
CA ASN A 268 8.15 -6.80 2.13
C ASN A 268 8.96 -7.89 2.84
N VAL A 269 8.87 -9.14 2.36
CA VAL A 269 9.54 -10.30 2.97
C VAL A 269 10.86 -10.66 2.29
N GLN A 270 11.30 -9.87 1.31
CA GLN A 270 12.55 -10.10 0.59
C GLN A 270 13.59 -9.02 0.85
N ASP A 271 13.15 -7.79 1.17
CA ASP A 271 14.06 -6.67 1.28
C ASP A 271 14.98 -6.74 2.50
N SER A 272 16.29 -6.71 2.26
CA SER A 272 17.30 -6.94 3.30
C SER A 272 17.35 -5.86 4.38
N ARG A 273 16.77 -4.68 4.13
CA ARG A 273 16.71 -3.56 5.08
C ARG A 273 15.43 -3.58 5.93
N ASN A 274 14.47 -4.45 5.63
CA ASN A 274 13.20 -4.47 6.35
C ASN A 274 13.36 -4.96 7.79
N ARG A 275 13.21 -4.03 8.73
CA ARG A 275 13.32 -4.24 10.19
C ARG A 275 12.28 -5.23 10.75
N LEU A 276 11.20 -5.47 10.02
CA LEU A 276 10.14 -6.39 10.43
C LEU A 276 10.39 -7.84 9.99
N TYR A 277 11.33 -8.06 9.07
CA TYR A 277 11.53 -9.39 8.49
C TYR A 277 12.97 -9.89 8.67
N HIS A 278 13.96 -9.01 8.55
CA HIS A 278 15.38 -9.34 8.74
C HIS A 278 15.88 -8.79 10.08
N ARG A 279 16.76 -9.54 10.74
CA ARG A 279 17.33 -9.21 12.06
C ARG A 279 18.56 -8.32 11.94
#